data_AF-A0A2M9YUC0-F1
#
_entry.id   AF-A0A2M9YUC0-F1
#
_cell.length_a   1.000
_cell.length_b   1.000
_cell.length_c   1.000
_cell.angle_alpha   90.00
_cell.angle_beta   90.00
_cell.angle_gamma   90.00
#
_symmetry.space_group_name_H-M   'P 1'
#
loop_
_entity.id
_entity.type
_entity.pdbx_description
1 polymer ?
#
loop_
_entity_poly.entity_id
_entity_poly.type
_entity_poly.pdbx_seq_one_letter_code
_entity_poly.pdbx_strand_id
1 'polypeptide(L)'
;MRKLKNTISTKMKKKINSLRPKIYVFIIFFILNVSVGADGHSWKEYQLKELIGRLKYYTYAKVAQSLRGVYPASQEQQWEKSDCFVSVPELPGPFFCGLLRHQHPSSVSDSSLNAETNQNPASKEFKNVQLYTGTTISGKNVVQISSEENPGDSLRAFYLSNGQISHYEFQDRILIFDWSGSKLNGILEVKVDPILRPLSGRELLFP
;
A
#
# COMPACT_ATOMS: atom_id res chain seq x y z
N MET A 1 -30.45 -85.07 18.83
CA MET A 1 -31.46 -84.25 19.57
C MET A 1 -30.72 -83.58 20.72
N ARG A 2 -30.74 -82.30 21.05
CA ARG A 2 -31.36 -81.05 20.56
C ARG A 2 -30.32 -79.94 20.84
N LYS A 3 -30.12 -79.03 19.87
CA LYS A 3 -29.37 -77.77 20.06
C LYS A 3 -30.18 -76.83 20.95
N LEU A 4 -29.52 -76.04 21.80
CA LEU A 4 -30.04 -74.75 22.26
C LEU A 4 -28.90 -73.74 22.30
N LYS A 5 -28.96 -72.82 21.33
CA LYS A 5 -28.13 -71.62 21.20
C LYS A 5 -28.88 -70.51 21.95
N ASN A 6 -28.21 -69.79 22.83
CA ASN A 6 -28.71 -68.52 23.35
C ASN A 6 -27.78 -67.40 22.88
N THR A 7 -28.27 -66.59 21.95
CA THR A 7 -27.63 -65.37 21.45
C THR A 7 -28.42 -64.20 22.02
N ILE A 8 -27.83 -63.42 22.92
CA ILE A 8 -28.45 -62.20 23.47
C ILE A 8 -28.21 -61.08 22.46
N SER A 9 -29.28 -60.72 21.75
CA SER A 9 -29.35 -59.63 20.78
C SER A 9 -29.74 -58.33 21.49
N THR A 10 -28.79 -57.42 21.71
CA THR A 10 -29.08 -56.06 22.16
C THR A 10 -29.48 -55.18 20.97
N LYS A 11 -30.78 -54.86 20.92
CA LYS A 11 -31.40 -54.03 19.90
C LYS A 11 -31.09 -52.55 20.19
N MET A 12 -30.10 -51.96 19.51
CA MET A 12 -29.88 -50.50 19.56
C MET A 12 -31.02 -49.76 18.86
N LYS A 13 -31.84 -49.05 19.63
CA LYS A 13 -32.82 -48.08 19.10
C LYS A 13 -32.08 -46.82 18.62
N LYS A 14 -31.96 -46.65 17.31
CA LYS A 14 -31.52 -45.41 16.67
C LYS A 14 -32.66 -44.39 16.74
N LYS A 15 -32.64 -43.48 17.72
CA LYS A 15 -33.48 -42.26 17.71
C LYS A 15 -32.79 -41.24 16.81
N ILE A 16 -33.27 -41.09 15.58
CA ILE A 16 -32.94 -39.96 14.72
C ILE A 16 -33.86 -38.82 15.15
N ASN A 17 -33.40 -38.02 16.11
CA ASN A 17 -34.04 -36.75 16.41
C ASN A 17 -33.45 -35.69 15.47
N SER A 18 -34.30 -35.27 14.53
CA SER A 18 -34.23 -34.03 13.78
C SER A 18 -33.84 -32.86 14.67
N LEU A 19 -32.59 -32.39 14.55
CA LEU A 19 -32.18 -31.10 15.10
C LEU A 19 -30.97 -30.57 14.30
N ARG A 20 -31.24 -29.69 13.32
CA ARG A 20 -30.45 -28.47 12.99
C ARG A 20 -30.68 -28.03 11.53
N PRO A 21 -31.68 -27.17 11.25
CA PRO A 21 -31.62 -26.30 10.09
C PRO A 21 -30.94 -24.95 10.41
N LYS A 22 -30.57 -24.68 11.68
CA LYS A 22 -30.07 -23.35 12.10
C LYS A 22 -28.58 -23.07 11.85
N ILE A 23 -27.78 -24.06 11.44
CA ILE A 23 -26.33 -23.86 11.21
C ILE A 23 -26.04 -23.33 9.80
N TYR A 24 -26.87 -23.66 8.81
CA TYR A 24 -26.67 -23.18 7.44
C TYR A 24 -26.96 -21.69 7.25
N VAL A 25 -27.81 -21.09 8.09
CA VAL A 25 -28.14 -19.65 8.00
C VAL A 25 -26.97 -18.76 8.43
N PHE A 26 -26.12 -19.23 9.35
CA PHE A 26 -24.97 -18.45 9.82
C PHE A 26 -23.81 -18.41 8.81
N ILE A 27 -23.69 -19.41 7.93
CA ILE A 27 -22.65 -19.46 6.89
C ILE A 27 -23.00 -18.51 5.73
N ILE A 28 -24.29 -18.33 5.42
CA ILE A 28 -24.73 -17.47 4.30
C ILE A 28 -24.53 -15.98 4.62
N PHE A 29 -24.62 -15.57 5.90
CA PHE A 29 -24.43 -14.17 6.30
C PHE A 29 -22.97 -13.69 6.26
N PHE A 30 -22.00 -14.60 6.21
CA PHE A 30 -20.57 -14.25 6.18
C PHE A 30 -20.04 -13.98 4.76
N ILE A 31 -20.79 -14.31 3.70
CA ILE A 31 -20.31 -14.18 2.30
C ILE A 31 -20.79 -12.87 1.64
N LEU A 32 -21.66 -12.09 2.30
CA LEU A 32 -22.28 -10.90 1.71
C LEU A 32 -21.63 -9.55 2.11
N ASN A 33 -20.57 -9.57 2.92
CA ASN A 33 -19.77 -8.37 3.21
C ASN A 33 -18.54 -8.27 2.30
N VAL A 34 -18.69 -8.60 1.02
CA VAL A 34 -17.73 -8.16 0.02
C VAL A 34 -18.22 -6.78 -0.41
N SER A 35 -17.65 -5.73 0.17
CA SER A 35 -17.85 -4.38 -0.33
C SER A 35 -17.45 -4.35 -1.80
N VAL A 36 -18.45 -4.39 -2.68
CA VAL A 36 -18.31 -4.03 -4.09
C VAL A 36 -18.18 -2.50 -4.11
N GLY A 37 -16.98 -2.03 -3.80
CA GLY A 37 -16.52 -0.70 -4.17
C GLY A 37 -16.10 -0.78 -5.63
N ALA A 38 -17.03 -0.45 -6.52
CA ALA A 38 -16.75 -0.26 -7.92
C ALA A 38 -16.11 1.12 -8.09
N ASP A 39 -14.79 1.16 -8.32
CA ASP A 39 -14.09 2.21 -9.05
C ASP A 39 -12.67 1.73 -9.47
N GLY A 40 -12.49 1.55 -10.78
CA GLY A 40 -11.24 1.76 -11.52
C GLY A 40 -10.05 0.81 -11.36
N HIS A 41 -9.60 0.50 -10.15
CA HIS A 41 -8.33 -0.21 -9.94
C HIS A 41 -8.42 -1.18 -8.76
N SER A 42 -8.58 -2.47 -9.06
CA SER A 42 -8.58 -3.51 -8.02
C SER A 42 -7.16 -3.91 -7.65
N TRP A 43 -6.83 -3.82 -6.37
CA TRP A 43 -5.61 -4.41 -5.83
C TRP A 43 -5.57 -5.92 -6.11
N LYS A 44 -4.47 -6.38 -6.71
CA LYS A 44 -4.19 -7.80 -6.88
C LYS A 44 -3.34 -8.30 -5.73
N GLU A 45 -3.94 -9.08 -4.84
CA GLU A 45 -3.24 -9.77 -3.76
C GLU A 45 -2.35 -10.89 -4.31
N TYR A 46 -1.13 -11.01 -3.79
CA TYR A 46 -0.20 -12.08 -4.17
C TYR A 46 -0.04 -13.13 -3.08
N GLN A 47 0.04 -14.39 -3.51
CA GLN A 47 0.61 -15.43 -2.66
C GLN A 47 2.12 -15.23 -2.52
N LEU A 48 2.70 -15.64 -1.38
CA LEU A 48 4.12 -15.43 -1.09
C LEU A 48 5.06 -15.93 -2.21
N LYS A 49 4.73 -17.05 -2.85
CA LYS A 49 5.49 -17.61 -3.98
C LYS A 49 5.51 -16.67 -5.20
N GLU A 50 4.37 -16.07 -5.54
CA GLU A 50 4.24 -15.13 -6.66
C GLU A 50 4.88 -13.78 -6.33
N LEU A 51 4.70 -13.34 -5.08
CA LEU A 51 5.29 -12.12 -4.55
C LEU A 51 6.81 -12.13 -4.72
N ILE A 52 7.51 -13.24 -4.46
CA ILE A 52 8.96 -13.36 -4.66
C ILE A 52 9.36 -13.01 -6.10
N GLY A 53 8.56 -13.41 -7.09
CA GLY A 53 8.80 -13.06 -8.50
C GLY A 53 8.65 -11.56 -8.75
N ARG A 54 7.58 -10.94 -8.21
CA ARG A 54 7.36 -9.49 -8.32
C ARG A 54 8.46 -8.71 -7.62
N LEU A 55 8.85 -9.10 -6.41
CA LEU A 55 9.93 -8.45 -5.65
C LEU A 55 11.26 -8.43 -6.42
N LYS A 56 11.56 -9.47 -7.19
CA LYS A 56 12.73 -9.47 -8.09
C LYS A 56 12.60 -8.44 -9.20
N TYR A 57 11.44 -8.39 -9.87
CA TYR A 57 11.15 -7.40 -10.91
C TYR A 57 11.32 -5.97 -10.38
N TYR A 58 10.78 -5.68 -9.20
CA TYR A 58 10.89 -4.39 -8.52
C TYR A 58 12.26 -4.12 -7.89
N THR A 59 13.25 -5.01 -8.05
CA THR A 59 14.58 -4.90 -7.44
C THR A 59 14.54 -4.65 -5.92
N TYR A 60 13.61 -5.32 -5.22
CA TYR A 60 13.32 -5.09 -3.79
C TYR A 60 14.55 -5.09 -2.89
N ALA A 61 15.58 -5.87 -3.21
CA ALA A 61 16.83 -5.87 -2.45
C ALA A 61 17.46 -4.46 -2.36
N LYS A 62 17.44 -3.67 -3.45
CA LYS A 62 17.95 -2.29 -3.47
C LYS A 62 17.06 -1.37 -2.64
N VAL A 63 15.73 -1.52 -2.77
CA VAL A 63 14.74 -0.78 -1.97
C VAL A 63 14.96 -1.02 -0.48
N ALA A 64 15.01 -2.28 -0.05
CA ALA A 64 15.25 -2.62 1.35
C ALA A 64 16.64 -2.15 1.82
N GLN A 65 17.63 -2.06 0.94
CA GLN A 65 18.94 -1.53 1.28
C GLN A 65 18.91 -0.01 1.47
N SER A 66 18.19 0.75 0.64
CA SER A 66 18.04 2.20 0.85
C SER A 66 17.30 2.50 2.14
N LEU A 67 16.27 1.74 2.51
CA LEU A 67 15.55 1.96 3.78
C LEU A 67 16.43 1.77 5.03
N ARG A 68 17.50 0.97 4.95
CA ARG A 68 18.44 0.81 6.08
C ARG A 68 19.38 2.00 6.26
N GLY A 69 19.44 2.92 5.29
CA GLY A 69 20.27 4.11 5.36
C GLY A 69 19.78 5.11 6.40
N VAL A 70 20.72 5.88 6.93
CA VAL A 70 20.44 7.03 7.80
C VAL A 70 20.51 8.29 6.94
N TYR A 71 19.40 9.03 6.88
CA TYR A 71 19.25 10.24 6.06
C TYR A 71 18.77 11.38 6.95
N PRO A 72 19.69 12.07 7.66
CA PRO A 72 19.30 13.14 8.56
C PRO A 72 18.67 14.29 7.77
N ALA A 73 17.50 14.75 8.17
CA ALA A 73 16.85 15.89 7.54
C ALA A 73 17.78 17.12 7.56
N SER A 74 17.98 17.72 6.40
CA SER A 74 18.85 18.89 6.23
C SER A 74 18.07 20.21 6.20
N GLN A 75 16.79 20.15 5.79
CA GLN A 75 15.98 21.34 5.53
C GLN A 75 14.49 21.04 5.72
N GLU A 76 13.74 21.99 6.28
CA GLU A 76 12.27 21.96 6.22
C GLU A 76 11.77 22.72 4.99
N GLN A 77 10.78 22.16 4.30
CA GLN A 77 10.16 22.73 3.12
C GLN A 77 8.64 22.61 3.19
N GLN A 78 7.94 23.47 2.45
CA GLN A 78 6.50 23.38 2.24
C GLN A 78 6.21 22.92 0.83
N TRP A 79 5.52 21.79 0.71
CA TRP A 79 5.14 21.22 -0.56
C TRP A 79 3.65 21.41 -0.79
N GLU A 80 3.28 21.82 -2.00
CA GLU A 80 1.88 22.02 -2.39
C GLU A 80 1.19 20.65 -2.48
N LYS A 81 0.01 20.54 -1.87
CA LYS A 81 -0.87 19.39 -2.00
C LYS A 81 -1.67 19.56 -3.29
N SER A 82 -1.12 19.03 -4.38
CA SER A 82 -1.80 18.96 -5.67
C SER A 82 -2.67 17.71 -5.78
N ASP A 83 -3.61 17.72 -6.71
CA ASP A 83 -4.34 16.53 -7.12
C ASP A 83 -3.43 15.56 -7.89
N CYS A 84 -3.73 14.26 -7.81
CA CYS A 84 -2.98 13.25 -8.55
C CYS A 84 -3.34 13.33 -10.03
N PHE A 85 -2.32 13.26 -10.89
CA PHE A 85 -2.51 13.14 -12.34
C PHE A 85 -3.07 11.75 -12.76
N VAL A 86 -3.11 10.79 -11.83
CA VAL A 86 -3.74 9.47 -11.96
C VAL A 86 -4.66 9.26 -10.77
N SER A 87 -5.76 8.52 -10.93
CA SER A 87 -6.59 8.06 -9.82
C SER A 87 -5.83 7.06 -8.94
N VAL A 88 -5.03 7.57 -8.01
CA VAL A 88 -4.33 6.77 -7.00
C VAL A 88 -5.30 6.56 -5.82
N PRO A 89 -5.56 5.31 -5.39
CA PRO A 89 -6.38 5.06 -4.20
C PRO A 89 -5.68 5.59 -2.95
N GLU A 90 -6.39 5.62 -1.84
CA GLU A 90 -5.78 5.94 -0.55
C GLU A 90 -4.62 4.97 -0.26
N LEU A 91 -3.44 5.54 -0.03
CA LEU A 91 -2.23 4.80 0.31
C LEU A 91 -1.89 4.97 1.80
N PRO A 92 -1.16 4.02 2.42
CA PRO A 92 -0.81 4.09 3.83
C PRO A 92 -0.01 5.34 4.21
N GLY A 93 -0.36 5.93 5.36
CA GLY A 93 0.33 7.08 5.94
C GLY A 93 -0.14 8.43 5.39
N PRO A 94 0.55 9.53 5.74
CA PRO A 94 0.22 10.89 5.28
C PRO A 94 0.62 11.11 3.80
N PHE A 95 0.34 10.14 2.92
CA PHE A 95 0.62 10.24 1.51
C PHE A 95 -0.28 11.30 0.85
N PHE A 96 0.32 12.10 -0.03
CA PHE A 96 -0.40 13.02 -0.91
C PHE A 96 0.29 13.07 -2.27
N CYS A 97 -0.45 13.47 -3.30
CA CYS A 97 0.01 13.35 -4.69
C CYS A 97 1.24 14.19 -5.02
N GLY A 98 1.48 15.27 -4.27
CA GLY A 98 2.71 16.06 -4.36
C GLY A 98 3.98 15.27 -4.07
N LEU A 99 3.89 14.08 -3.45
CA LEU A 99 5.01 13.15 -3.27
C LEU A 99 5.39 12.38 -4.52
N LEU A 100 4.53 12.30 -5.55
CA LEU A 100 4.84 11.53 -6.76
C LEU A 100 6.04 12.11 -7.52
N ARG A 101 6.33 13.40 -7.32
CA ARG A 101 7.50 14.09 -7.84
C ARG A 101 8.13 15.02 -6.82
N HIS A 102 9.46 15.00 -6.77
CA HIS A 102 10.24 15.89 -5.94
C HIS A 102 10.00 17.35 -6.30
N GLN A 103 9.51 18.15 -5.35
CA GLN A 103 9.36 19.59 -5.52
C GLN A 103 10.70 20.27 -5.21
N HIS A 104 11.18 21.10 -6.13
CA HIS A 104 12.32 21.96 -5.83
C HIS A 104 11.79 23.16 -5.04
N PRO A 105 12.58 23.71 -4.09
CA PRO A 105 12.19 24.93 -3.40
C PRO A 105 11.96 26.00 -4.45
N SER A 106 10.70 26.40 -4.62
CA SER A 106 10.32 27.49 -5.51
C SER A 106 11.00 28.75 -5.00
N SER A 107 12.06 29.20 -5.67
CA SER A 107 12.35 30.62 -5.67
C SER A 107 11.08 31.29 -6.21
N VAL A 108 10.50 32.20 -5.43
CA VAL A 108 9.45 33.08 -5.92
C VAL A 108 9.90 33.67 -7.26
N SER A 109 8.99 33.68 -8.24
CA SER A 109 9.08 34.13 -9.66
C SER A 109 9.55 33.10 -10.71
N ASP A 110 8.59 32.58 -11.47
CA ASP A 110 8.43 33.04 -12.86
C ASP A 110 6.98 32.93 -13.31
N SER A 111 6.34 34.10 -13.34
CA SER A 111 5.14 34.35 -14.11
C SER A 111 5.55 34.41 -15.59
N SER A 112 5.47 33.30 -16.32
CA SER A 112 5.30 33.37 -17.78
C SER A 112 4.73 32.07 -18.38
N LEU A 113 3.53 32.23 -18.93
CA LEU A 113 2.99 31.54 -20.11
C LEU A 113 2.49 30.10 -19.90
N ASN A 114 1.28 29.99 -19.34
CA ASN A 114 0.11 29.56 -20.12
C ASN A 114 -1.15 30.10 -19.44
N ALA A 115 -1.69 31.17 -20.00
CA ALA A 115 -2.99 31.72 -19.62
C ALA A 115 -4.08 31.00 -20.42
N GLU A 116 -5.15 30.64 -19.69
CA GLU A 116 -6.46 30.06 -20.03
C GLU A 116 -6.62 28.75 -19.25
N THR A 117 -7.39 28.67 -18.16
CA THR A 117 -8.73 29.21 -17.90
C THR A 117 -8.96 29.35 -16.39
N ASN A 118 -9.66 30.43 -16.00
CA ASN A 118 -10.29 30.68 -14.71
C ASN A 118 -10.49 29.46 -13.79
N GLN A 119 -9.76 29.41 -12.67
CA GLN A 119 -10.29 28.88 -11.41
C GLN A 119 -9.83 29.79 -10.27
N ASN A 120 -10.81 30.21 -9.47
CA ASN A 120 -10.76 30.78 -8.12
C ASN A 120 -9.44 30.50 -7.37
N PRO A 121 -8.90 31.39 -6.51
CA PRO A 121 -7.85 31.00 -5.58
C PRO A 121 -8.46 30.06 -4.53
N ALA A 122 -8.73 28.82 -4.91
CA ALA A 122 -8.89 27.73 -4.00
C ALA A 122 -7.62 27.74 -3.16
N SER A 123 -7.79 27.91 -1.84
CA SER A 123 -6.72 27.94 -0.86
C SER A 123 -5.75 26.79 -1.13
N LYS A 124 -4.56 27.08 -1.67
CA LYS A 124 -3.52 26.08 -1.88
C LYS A 124 -3.18 25.47 -0.52
N GLU A 125 -3.43 24.18 -0.35
CA GLU A 125 -3.06 23.46 0.87
C GLU A 125 -1.60 23.06 0.76
N PHE A 126 -0.83 23.27 1.83
CA PHE A 126 0.60 22.95 1.88
C PHE A 126 0.86 21.94 2.99
N LYS A 127 1.83 21.05 2.77
CA LYS A 127 2.33 20.10 3.76
C LYS A 127 3.79 20.40 4.09
N ASN A 128 4.11 20.46 5.38
CA ASN A 128 5.49 20.60 5.83
C ASN A 128 6.20 19.26 5.64
N VAL A 129 7.39 19.31 5.06
CA VAL A 129 8.22 18.15 4.79
C VAL A 129 9.65 18.39 5.25
N GLN A 130 10.31 17.34 5.69
CA GLN A 130 11.72 17.34 6.04
C GLN A 130 12.52 16.72 4.90
N LEU A 131 13.41 17.49 4.30
CA LEU A 131 14.20 17.09 3.14
C LEU A 131 15.65 16.79 3.53
N TYR A 132 16.09 15.59 3.21
CA TYR A 132 17.50 15.26 3.04
C TYR A 132 17.89 15.45 1.57
N THR A 133 18.86 16.33 1.31
CA THR A 133 19.42 16.52 -0.04
C THR A 133 20.72 15.73 -0.17
N GLY A 134 20.75 14.74 -1.05
CA GLY A 134 21.92 13.88 -1.20
C GLY A 134 21.69 12.68 -2.10
N THR A 135 22.70 11.84 -2.26
CA THR A 135 22.62 10.59 -3.03
C THR A 135 22.22 9.42 -2.14
N THR A 136 21.33 8.56 -2.64
CA THR A 136 20.91 7.33 -1.98
C THR A 136 21.17 6.14 -2.90
N ILE A 137 21.07 4.92 -2.37
CA ILE A 137 21.19 3.69 -3.17
C ILE A 137 20.09 3.62 -4.26
N SER A 138 18.96 4.25 -4.01
CA SER A 138 17.78 4.24 -4.90
C SER A 138 17.65 5.51 -5.73
N GLY A 139 18.58 6.46 -5.62
CA GLY A 139 18.58 7.70 -6.40
C GLY A 139 19.09 8.90 -5.62
N LYS A 140 18.23 9.91 -5.47
CA LYS A 140 18.56 11.17 -4.80
C LYS A 140 17.42 11.60 -3.89
N ASN A 141 17.77 12.32 -2.85
CA ASN A 141 16.86 12.95 -1.91
C ASN A 141 15.98 11.97 -1.12
N VAL A 142 15.69 12.34 0.12
CA VAL A 142 14.74 11.61 0.98
C VAL A 142 13.84 12.65 1.63
N VAL A 143 12.53 12.42 1.57
CA VAL A 143 11.53 13.28 2.18
C VAL A 143 10.89 12.54 3.33
N GLN A 144 10.80 13.20 4.48
CA GLN A 144 10.13 12.68 5.66
C GLN A 144 8.94 13.57 6.02
N ILE A 145 7.80 12.94 6.31
CA ILE A 145 6.56 13.61 6.71
C ILE A 145 6.05 12.94 7.97
N SER A 146 5.89 13.73 9.03
CA SER A 146 5.30 13.25 10.28
C SER A 146 3.80 13.00 10.10
N SER A 147 3.30 11.92 10.70
CA SER A 147 1.87 11.65 10.76
C SER A 147 1.18 12.59 11.75
N GLU A 148 0.13 13.27 11.30
CA GLU A 148 -0.72 14.11 12.17
C GLU A 148 -1.61 13.25 13.08
N GLU A 149 -2.02 12.07 12.60
CA GLU A 149 -2.91 11.16 13.32
C GLU A 149 -2.19 10.41 14.45
N ASN A 150 -0.92 10.04 14.23
CA ASN A 150 -0.13 9.22 15.15
C ASN A 150 1.23 9.89 15.40
N PRO A 151 1.34 10.70 16.47
CA PRO A 151 2.61 11.36 16.82
C PRO A 151 3.73 10.33 17.04
N GLY A 152 4.80 10.45 16.26
CA GLY A 152 5.95 9.54 16.30
C GLY A 152 6.09 8.67 15.05
N ASP A 153 5.00 8.46 14.31
CA ASP A 153 5.06 7.84 13.00
C ASP A 153 5.45 8.86 11.94
N SER A 154 6.24 8.41 10.96
CA SER A 154 6.56 9.24 9.80
C SER A 154 6.63 8.42 8.53
N LEU A 155 6.23 9.02 7.43
CA LEU A 155 6.40 8.50 6.08
C LEU A 155 7.75 8.96 5.56
N ARG A 156 8.53 8.04 4.99
CA ARG A 156 9.83 8.34 4.41
C ARG A 156 9.88 7.93 2.94
N ALA A 157 9.90 8.92 2.06
CA ALA A 157 9.85 8.76 0.61
C ALA A 157 11.23 8.98 -0.05
N PHE A 158 11.56 8.13 -0.99
CA PHE A 158 12.83 8.11 -1.73
C PHE A 158 12.58 8.41 -3.19
N TYR A 159 13.44 9.20 -3.82
CA TYR A 159 13.26 9.62 -5.21
C TYR A 159 14.34 9.04 -6.14
N LEU A 160 13.91 8.72 -7.35
CA LEU A 160 14.76 8.43 -8.49
C LEU A 160 15.54 9.70 -8.89
N SER A 161 16.61 9.52 -9.66
CA SER A 161 17.44 10.65 -10.14
C SER A 161 16.69 11.65 -11.02
N ASN A 162 15.60 11.22 -11.65
CA ASN A 162 14.71 12.07 -12.46
C ASN A 162 13.63 12.79 -11.64
N GLY A 163 13.64 12.65 -10.30
CA GLY A 163 12.71 13.30 -9.38
C GLY A 163 11.39 12.57 -9.18
N GLN A 164 11.12 11.44 -9.83
CA GLN A 164 9.94 10.62 -9.51
C GLN A 164 10.13 9.86 -8.20
N ILE A 165 9.06 9.63 -7.45
CA ILE A 165 9.12 8.74 -6.28
C ILE A 165 9.50 7.32 -6.71
N SER A 166 10.48 6.73 -6.05
CA SER A 166 10.86 5.34 -6.22
C SER A 166 10.03 4.44 -5.30
N HIS A 167 10.06 4.76 -4.01
CA HIS A 167 9.36 4.02 -2.98
C HIS A 167 9.20 4.91 -1.75
N TYR A 168 8.29 4.51 -0.85
CA TYR A 168 8.27 5.03 0.50
C TYR A 168 7.99 3.92 1.50
N GLU A 169 8.34 4.17 2.76
CA GLU A 169 7.93 3.35 3.90
C GLU A 169 7.03 4.14 4.84
N PHE A 170 6.08 3.43 5.44
CA PHE A 170 5.27 3.91 6.55
C PHE A 170 4.91 2.70 7.43
N GLN A 171 5.31 2.75 8.70
CA GLN A 171 5.16 1.64 9.65
C GLN A 171 5.74 0.31 9.10
N ASP A 172 4.90 -0.72 8.92
CA ASP A 172 5.27 -2.05 8.43
C ASP A 172 5.01 -2.22 6.92
N ARG A 173 4.83 -1.12 6.18
CA ARG A 173 4.50 -1.13 4.75
C ARG A 173 5.54 -0.39 3.93
N ILE A 174 5.89 -0.99 2.80
CA ILE A 174 6.72 -0.39 1.76
C ILE A 174 5.91 -0.34 0.48
N LEU A 175 5.83 0.84 -0.14
CA LEU A 175 5.18 1.02 -1.43
C LEU A 175 6.24 1.35 -2.48
N ILE A 176 6.22 0.64 -3.60
CA ILE A 176 7.19 0.77 -4.69
C ILE A 176 6.45 1.16 -5.97
N PHE A 177 6.91 2.23 -6.62
CA PHE A 177 6.25 2.83 -7.78
C PHE A 177 6.99 2.40 -9.06
N ASP A 178 6.27 1.73 -9.96
CA ASP A 178 6.79 1.32 -11.27
C ASP A 178 6.52 2.39 -12.31
N TRP A 179 7.58 2.91 -12.92
CA TRP A 179 7.50 3.97 -13.92
C TRP A 179 8.02 3.50 -15.28
N SER A 180 7.29 3.82 -16.33
CA SER A 180 7.78 3.77 -17.71
C SER A 180 7.80 5.19 -18.28
N GLY A 181 8.98 5.82 -18.24
CA GLY A 181 9.09 7.25 -18.53
C GLY A 181 8.30 8.07 -17.51
N SER A 182 7.35 8.89 -17.97
CA SER A 182 6.46 9.67 -17.11
C SER A 182 5.19 8.91 -16.67
N LYS A 183 4.92 7.74 -17.24
CA LYS A 183 3.71 6.95 -16.94
C LYS A 183 3.94 6.07 -15.71
N LEU A 184 3.03 6.15 -14.73
CA LEU A 184 2.98 5.22 -13.60
C LEU A 184 2.28 3.95 -14.06
N ASN A 185 3.00 2.82 -14.09
CA ASN A 185 2.48 1.53 -14.53
C ASN A 185 1.83 0.75 -13.40
N GLY A 186 2.36 0.89 -12.18
CA GLY A 186 1.82 0.18 -11.03
C GLY A 186 2.45 0.60 -9.72
N ILE A 187 1.80 0.17 -8.64
CA ILE A 187 2.27 0.34 -7.26
C ILE A 187 2.26 -1.04 -6.61
N LEU A 188 3.42 -1.51 -6.17
CA LEU A 188 3.53 -2.71 -5.33
C LEU A 188 3.58 -2.28 -3.86
N GLU A 189 2.59 -2.71 -3.08
CA GLU A 189 2.59 -2.60 -1.63
C GLU A 189 3.08 -3.91 -1.02
N VAL A 190 4.05 -3.82 -0.12
CA VAL A 190 4.66 -4.95 0.57
C VAL A 190 4.56 -4.73 2.07
N LYS A 191 3.93 -5.67 2.77
CA LYS A 191 3.97 -5.74 4.23
C LYS A 191 5.25 -6.43 4.67
N VAL A 192 5.96 -5.88 5.64
CA VAL A 192 7.26 -6.38 6.08
C VAL A 192 7.35 -6.55 7.60
N ASP A 193 8.35 -7.32 8.04
CA ASP A 193 8.76 -7.36 9.44
C ASP A 193 9.81 -6.26 9.76
N PRO A 194 10.23 -6.10 11.04
CA PRO A 194 11.20 -5.07 11.43
C PRO A 194 12.59 -5.17 10.78
N ILE A 195 12.94 -6.30 10.15
CA ILE A 195 14.21 -6.47 9.41
C ILE A 195 14.03 -6.34 7.89
N LEU A 196 12.84 -5.87 7.46
CA LEU A 196 12.40 -5.65 6.08
C LEU A 196 12.22 -6.95 5.28
N ARG A 197 11.86 -8.06 5.95
CA ARG A 197 11.48 -9.30 5.28
C ARG A 197 10.03 -9.20 4.80
N PRO A 198 9.74 -9.46 3.52
CA PRO A 198 8.37 -9.48 2.99
C PRO A 198 7.52 -10.57 3.66
N LEU A 199 6.32 -10.19 4.11
CA LEU A 199 5.31 -11.07 4.72
C LEU A 199 4.15 -11.31 3.75
N SER A 200 3.68 -10.24 3.11
CA SER A 200 2.62 -10.28 2.09
C SER A 200 2.78 -9.09 1.15
N GLY A 201 2.05 -9.09 0.04
CA GLY A 201 2.06 -7.94 -0.85
C GLY A 201 0.94 -7.99 -1.87
N ARG A 202 0.59 -6.82 -2.36
CA ARG A 202 -0.47 -6.59 -3.33
C ARG A 202 -0.05 -5.52 -4.31
N GLU A 203 -0.59 -5.57 -5.51
CA GLU A 203 -0.20 -4.66 -6.57
C GLU A 203 -1.40 -4.02 -7.24
N LEU A 204 -1.26 -2.73 -7.48
CA LEU A 204 -2.16 -1.94 -8.28
C LEU A 204 -1.53 -1.74 -9.65
N LEU A 205 -2.26 -2.01 -10.72
CA LEU A 205 -1.82 -1.75 -12.08
C LEU A 205 -2.66 -0.63 -12.69
N PHE A 206 -2.00 0.26 -13.41
CA PHE A 206 -2.63 1.33 -14.17
C PHE A 206 -2.66 0.97 -15.66
N PRO A 207 -3.73 1.35 -16.41
CA PRO A 207 -3.88 1.07 -17.83
C PRO A 207 -2.83 1.80 -18.67
#